data_AF-A0A818Q0L3-F1
#
_entry.id   AF-A0A818Q0L3-F1
#
_cell.length_a   1.000
_cell.length_b   1.000
_cell.length_c   1.000
_cell.angle_alpha   90.00
_cell.angle_beta   90.00
_cell.angle_gamma   90.00
#
_symmetry.space_group_name_H-M   'P 1'
#
loop_
_entity.id
_entity.type
_entity.pdbx_description
1 polymer ?
#
loop_
_entity_poly.entity_id
_entity_poly.type
_entity_poly.pdbx_seq_one_letter_code
_entity_poly.pdbx_strand_id
1 'polypeptide(L)'
;MDCIVISDEENEKMNSINTVRQFEQINNPITTYDNDELIAIELEIRDIDQQINRLRQHRSNLTKRQQQLKETIKRNQQTTTTTNNPHEQWQRTDFSWSSKVNEMRTEIFQINLFRPWQLETINVTLAGHDCILIMPTGGGKSLCYQLPAVISDGITIVVSPLISLVDDQIYALRNLNIDARSLNTSTSRDEQTEIMHILDGRNNSGSTLKILYLTPGMFSLNMQKITNYIIQLN
;
A
#
# COMPACT_ATOMS: atom_id res chain seq x y z
N MET A 1 -6.78 24.30 14.61
CA MET A 1 -7.19 25.17 13.49
C MET A 1 -5.96 25.36 12.64
N ASP A 2 -6.01 24.91 11.40
CA ASP A 2 -5.57 25.65 10.21
C ASP A 2 -5.85 24.77 8.99
N CYS A 3 -6.62 25.34 8.07
CA CYS A 3 -7.24 24.73 6.91
C CYS A 3 -6.64 25.38 5.66
N ILE A 4 -6.30 24.61 4.62
CA ILE A 4 -5.97 25.15 3.30
C ILE A 4 -6.61 24.27 2.23
N VAL A 5 -7.47 24.90 1.43
CA VAL A 5 -8.09 24.41 0.18
C VAL A 5 -7.55 25.28 -0.94
N ILE A 6 -7.19 24.71 -2.10
CA ILE A 6 -6.87 25.48 -3.31
C ILE A 6 -7.59 24.86 -4.50
N SER A 7 -8.33 25.71 -5.21
CA SER A 7 -9.01 25.54 -6.49
C SER A 7 -8.38 26.49 -7.51
N ASP A 8 -8.29 26.13 -8.78
CA ASP A 8 -7.88 27.04 -9.86
C ASP A 8 -8.86 26.98 -11.05
N GLU A 9 -9.30 28.16 -11.49
CA GLU A 9 -10.10 28.44 -12.69
C GLU A 9 -9.42 29.55 -13.51
N GLU A 10 -9.46 29.40 -14.84
CA GLU A 10 -9.23 30.36 -15.96
C GLU A 10 -7.88 31.08 -16.15
N ASN A 11 -7.32 31.06 -17.39
CA ASN A 11 -7.52 32.17 -18.34
C ASN A 11 -6.94 31.97 -19.77
N GLU A 12 -7.55 32.72 -20.70
CA GLU A 12 -7.46 32.77 -22.16
C GLU A 12 -6.29 33.56 -22.79
N LYS A 13 -6.06 33.29 -24.09
CA LYS A 13 -5.61 34.16 -25.23
C LYS A 13 -4.16 34.65 -25.32
N MET A 14 -3.53 34.52 -26.51
CA MET A 14 -3.57 35.55 -27.58
C MET A 14 -2.50 35.38 -28.71
N ASN A 15 -2.97 35.51 -29.97
CA ASN A 15 -2.38 36.12 -31.19
C ASN A 15 -1.18 35.56 -32.00
N SER A 16 -1.52 35.12 -33.23
CA SER A 16 -1.20 35.72 -34.56
C SER A 16 0.20 36.26 -34.88
N ILE A 17 0.87 35.69 -35.89
CA ILE A 17 1.76 36.41 -36.84
C ILE A 17 1.59 35.83 -38.26
N ASN A 18 1.78 36.71 -39.23
CA ASN A 18 1.29 36.76 -40.60
C ASN A 18 2.48 36.77 -41.59
N THR A 19 2.25 36.34 -42.85
CA THR A 19 2.80 36.87 -44.13
C THR A 19 4.05 36.27 -44.83
N VAL A 20 3.91 36.22 -46.18
CA VAL A 20 4.84 36.25 -47.35
C VAL A 20 5.55 34.92 -47.78
N ARG A 21 5.64 34.44 -49.05
CA ARG A 21 5.69 35.01 -50.43
C ARG A 21 5.22 34.03 -51.53
N GLN A 22 4.69 34.59 -52.63
CA GLN A 22 4.49 33.99 -53.96
C GLN A 22 5.81 33.82 -54.73
N PHE A 23 5.96 32.74 -55.52
CA PHE A 23 6.65 32.69 -56.83
C PHE A 23 6.13 31.51 -57.68
N GLU A 24 6.16 31.70 -59.00
CA GLU A 24 5.40 31.02 -60.07
C GLU A 24 5.84 29.60 -60.49
N GLN A 25 4.81 28.79 -60.79
CA GLN A 25 4.59 27.78 -61.86
C GLN A 25 5.78 27.17 -62.65
N ILE A 26 5.91 25.83 -62.56
CA ILE A 26 6.04 24.90 -63.72
C ILE A 26 5.30 23.58 -63.38
N ASN A 27 4.43 23.11 -64.29
CA ASN A 27 3.49 21.99 -64.11
C ASN A 27 4.14 20.59 -63.99
N ASN A 28 3.71 19.81 -62.98
CA ASN A 28 3.51 18.36 -63.08
C ASN A 28 2.29 17.99 -62.21
N PRO A 29 1.23 17.32 -62.72
CA PRO A 29 -0.05 17.19 -62.01
C PRO A 29 -0.09 16.06 -60.97
N ILE A 30 1.07 15.73 -60.38
CA ILE A 30 1.18 14.67 -59.35
C ILE A 30 1.40 15.27 -57.94
N THR A 31 1.65 16.57 -57.78
CA THR A 31 2.43 17.02 -56.60
C THR A 31 1.83 18.15 -55.76
N THR A 32 0.50 18.29 -55.65
CA THR A 32 -0.12 19.22 -54.70
C THR A 32 -0.71 18.51 -53.49
N TYR A 33 -1.59 17.53 -53.69
CA TYR A 33 -2.24 16.81 -52.57
C TYR A 33 -1.26 16.01 -51.71
N ASP A 34 -0.40 15.19 -52.32
CA ASP A 34 0.61 14.41 -51.59
C ASP A 34 1.65 15.30 -50.89
N ASN A 35 1.86 16.50 -51.42
CA ASN A 35 2.81 17.48 -50.89
C ASN A 35 2.19 18.23 -49.70
N ASP A 36 0.88 18.54 -49.77
CA ASP A 36 0.13 19.12 -48.66
C ASP A 36 -0.02 18.13 -47.50
N GLU A 37 -0.23 16.84 -47.78
CA GLU A 37 -0.25 15.78 -46.76
C GLU A 37 1.13 15.57 -46.13
N LEU A 38 2.20 15.57 -46.93
CA LEU A 38 3.57 15.52 -46.43
C LEU A 38 3.88 16.71 -45.51
N ILE A 39 3.47 17.92 -45.91
CA ILE A 39 3.63 19.14 -45.10
C ILE A 39 2.85 19.01 -43.78
N ALA A 40 1.62 18.48 -43.80
CA ALA A 40 0.82 18.29 -42.60
C ALA A 40 1.49 17.31 -41.62
N ILE A 41 2.02 16.20 -42.12
CA ILE A 41 2.76 15.21 -41.31
C ILE A 41 4.07 15.81 -40.77
N GLU A 42 4.81 16.57 -41.57
CA GLU A 42 6.03 17.25 -41.11
C GLU A 42 5.74 18.27 -39.99
N LEU A 43 4.60 18.96 -40.06
CA LEU A 43 4.13 19.86 -39.00
C LEU A 43 3.74 19.10 -37.74
N GLU A 44 3.07 17.95 -37.86
CA GLU A 44 2.70 17.11 -36.72
C GLU A 44 3.93 16.49 -36.05
N ILE A 45 4.90 15.98 -36.81
CA ILE A 45 6.19 15.50 -36.30
C ILE A 45 6.90 16.62 -35.53
N ARG A 46 6.91 17.83 -36.09
CA ARG A 46 7.52 19.00 -35.43
C ARG A 46 6.83 19.32 -34.09
N ASP A 47 5.50 19.23 -34.02
CA ASP A 47 4.78 19.45 -32.77
C ASP A 47 5.09 18.36 -31.73
N ILE A 48 5.11 17.09 -32.15
CA ILE A 48 5.50 15.96 -31.29
C ILE A 48 6.92 16.15 -30.76
N ASP A 49 7.87 16.58 -31.59
CA ASP A 49 9.24 16.87 -31.17
C ASP A 49 9.30 18.01 -30.14
N GLN A 50 8.46 19.04 -30.30
CA GLN A 50 8.33 20.10 -29.30
C GLN A 50 7.77 19.56 -27.97
N GLN A 51 6.76 18.70 -28.01
CA GLN A 51 6.21 18.05 -26.83
C GLN A 51 7.25 17.16 -26.13
N ILE A 52 8.00 16.36 -26.88
CA ILE A 52 9.10 15.53 -26.37
C ILE A 52 10.13 16.41 -25.65
N ASN A 53 10.49 17.55 -26.24
CA ASN A 53 11.45 18.47 -25.63
C ASN A 53 10.90 19.10 -24.34
N ARG A 54 9.63 19.53 -24.30
CA ARG A 54 8.96 20.01 -23.08
C ARG A 54 8.95 18.94 -21.99
N LEU A 55 8.59 17.70 -22.33
CA LEU A 55 8.58 16.58 -21.40
C LEU A 55 9.98 16.24 -20.88
N ARG A 56 11.00 16.25 -21.75
CA ARG A 56 12.41 16.05 -21.34
C ARG A 56 12.87 17.14 -20.38
N GLN A 57 12.51 18.39 -20.62
CA GLN A 57 12.82 19.52 -19.73
C GLN A 57 12.10 19.36 -18.38
N HIS A 58 10.81 19.02 -18.39
CA HIS A 58 10.04 18.77 -17.17
C HIS A 58 10.64 17.62 -16.35
N ARG A 59 11.00 16.51 -17.01
CA ARG A 59 11.70 15.38 -16.38
C ARG A 59 13.02 15.84 -15.75
N SER A 60 13.83 16.64 -16.44
CA SER A 60 15.08 17.18 -15.91
C SER A 60 14.84 18.02 -14.64
N ASN A 61 13.81 18.87 -14.64
CA ASN A 61 13.44 19.68 -13.48
C ASN A 61 12.99 18.81 -12.30
N LEU A 62 12.15 17.80 -12.55
CA LEU A 62 11.72 16.84 -11.53
C LEU A 62 12.91 16.05 -10.97
N THR A 63 13.85 15.61 -11.79
CA THR A 63 15.06 14.92 -11.33
C THR A 63 15.94 15.81 -10.47
N LYS A 64 16.13 17.08 -10.86
CA LYS A 64 16.85 18.07 -10.02
C LYS A 64 16.14 18.27 -8.69
N ARG A 65 14.81 18.41 -8.69
CA ARG A 65 14.02 18.57 -7.47
C ARG A 65 14.09 17.33 -6.58
N GLN A 66 14.03 16.14 -7.16
CA GLN A 66 14.21 14.86 -6.47
C GLN A 66 15.57 14.79 -5.77
N GLN A 67 16.65 15.18 -6.46
CA GLN A 67 18.00 15.19 -5.88
C GLN A 67 18.11 16.21 -4.74
N GLN A 68 17.60 17.43 -4.92
CA GLN A 68 17.57 18.45 -3.87
C GLN A 68 16.81 17.97 -2.62
N LEU A 69 15.66 17.32 -2.81
CA LEU A 69 14.88 16.75 -1.72
C LEU A 69 15.64 15.63 -1.01
N LYS A 70 16.28 14.72 -1.76
CA LYS A 70 17.14 13.68 -1.19
C LYS A 70 18.29 14.26 -0.35
N GLU A 71 18.94 15.30 -0.85
CA GLU A 71 20.02 15.99 -0.12
C GLU A 71 19.52 16.75 1.11
N THR A 72 18.33 17.36 1.03
CA THR A 72 17.69 18.05 2.15
C THR A 72 17.30 17.06 3.24
N ILE A 73 16.71 15.93 2.86
CA ILE A 73 16.39 14.82 3.76
C ILE A 73 17.67 14.32 4.44
N LYS A 74 18.74 14.07 3.68
CA LYS A 74 20.03 13.63 4.22
C LYS A 74 20.65 14.65 5.18
N ARG A 75 20.56 15.95 4.88
CA ARG A 75 21.05 17.03 5.77
C ARG A 75 20.24 17.11 7.06
N ASN A 76 18.91 17.05 6.97
CA ASN A 76 18.03 17.07 8.14
C ASN A 76 18.26 15.83 9.03
N GLN A 77 18.56 14.68 8.44
CA GLN A 77 18.93 13.45 9.16
C GLN A 77 20.32 13.54 9.83
N GLN A 78 21.28 14.28 9.25
CA GLN A 78 22.62 14.46 9.84
C GLN A 78 22.64 15.44 11.02
N THR A 79 21.75 16.43 11.04
CA THR A 79 21.56 17.32 12.21
C THR A 79 20.89 16.63 13.41
N THR A 80 20.44 15.39 13.26
CA THR A 80 19.84 14.55 14.31
C THR A 80 20.70 13.31 14.58
N THR A 81 22.00 13.48 14.85
CA THR A 81 22.85 12.42 15.44
C THR A 81 22.62 12.29 16.95
N THR A 82 21.37 12.05 17.33
CA THR A 82 20.97 11.41 18.59
C THR A 82 19.71 10.63 18.24
N THR A 83 19.86 9.32 18.12
CA THR A 83 18.82 8.33 17.83
C THR A 83 17.57 8.55 18.69
N ASN A 84 16.56 9.24 18.17
CA ASN A 84 15.28 9.46 18.86
C ASN A 84 14.12 9.67 17.86
N ASN A 85 14.22 9.15 16.63
CA ASN A 85 13.02 9.01 15.79
C ASN A 85 12.60 7.53 15.78
N PRO A 86 11.52 7.15 16.49
CA PRO A 86 11.01 5.79 16.51
C PRO A 86 10.79 5.22 15.10
N HIS A 87 10.44 6.06 14.11
CA HIS A 87 10.20 5.58 12.75
C HIS A 87 11.42 5.01 12.06
N GLU A 88 12.59 5.64 12.16
CA GLU A 88 13.80 5.18 11.45
C GLU A 88 14.32 3.86 12.02
N GLN A 89 14.09 3.61 13.32
CA GLN A 89 14.41 2.33 13.95
C GLN A 89 13.63 1.17 13.33
N TRP A 90 12.36 1.37 12.98
CA TRP A 90 11.48 0.30 12.52
C TRP A 90 11.45 0.11 11.00
N GLN A 91 12.09 1.00 10.23
CA GLN A 91 12.26 0.87 8.77
C GLN A 91 13.33 -0.14 8.35
N ARG A 92 14.07 -0.67 9.32
CA ARG A 92 15.17 -1.59 9.08
C ARG A 92 14.71 -2.95 8.55
N THR A 93 15.60 -3.64 7.85
CA THR A 93 15.36 -4.96 7.24
C THR A 93 16.39 -6.01 7.70
N ASP A 94 17.03 -5.77 8.83
CA ASP A 94 18.07 -6.62 9.43
C ASP A 94 17.64 -7.27 10.75
N PHE A 95 16.32 -7.37 10.99
CA PHE A 95 15.78 -8.14 12.10
C PHE A 95 15.87 -9.64 11.83
N SER A 96 15.86 -10.45 12.90
CA SER A 96 15.89 -11.92 12.78
C SER A 96 14.72 -12.49 11.95
N TRP A 97 13.56 -11.82 11.95
CA TRP A 97 12.38 -12.18 11.17
C TRP A 97 12.35 -11.59 9.75
N SER A 98 13.27 -10.70 9.37
CA SER A 98 13.17 -9.95 8.10
C SER A 98 13.18 -10.85 6.86
N SER A 99 13.93 -11.97 6.89
CA SER A 99 13.90 -12.97 5.82
C SER A 99 12.50 -13.59 5.68
N LYS A 100 11.92 -14.03 6.81
CA LYS A 100 10.60 -14.67 6.82
C LYS A 100 9.48 -13.71 6.42
N VAL A 101 9.58 -12.45 6.84
CA VAL A 101 8.66 -11.38 6.41
C VAL A 101 8.66 -11.23 4.88
N ASN A 102 9.84 -11.22 4.26
CA ASN A 102 9.95 -11.11 2.82
C ASN A 102 9.41 -12.34 2.08
N GLU A 103 9.69 -13.54 2.60
CA GLU A 103 9.17 -14.80 2.08
C GLU A 103 7.63 -14.81 2.11
N MET A 104 7.01 -14.60 3.28
CA MET A 104 5.54 -14.61 3.41
C MET A 104 4.86 -13.52 2.58
N ARG A 105 5.46 -12.34 2.49
CA ARG A 105 4.96 -11.24 1.64
C ARG A 105 4.85 -11.65 0.17
N THR A 106 5.84 -12.37 -0.34
CA THR A 106 5.90 -12.74 -1.76
C THR A 106 5.18 -14.05 -2.04
N GLU A 107 5.38 -15.09 -1.23
CA GLU A 107 4.84 -16.43 -1.50
C GLU A 107 3.36 -16.56 -1.14
N ILE A 108 2.95 -16.01 0.01
CA ILE A 108 1.57 -16.15 0.51
C ILE A 108 0.74 -14.94 0.08
N PHE A 109 1.17 -13.74 0.45
CA PHE A 109 0.39 -12.54 0.19
C PHE A 109 0.53 -11.99 -1.24
N GLN A 110 1.51 -12.48 -2.02
CA GLN A 110 1.73 -12.10 -3.43
C GLN A 110 1.88 -10.57 -3.64
N ILE A 111 2.52 -9.89 -2.68
CA ILE A 111 2.73 -8.45 -2.70
C ILE A 111 4.15 -8.15 -3.18
N ASN A 112 4.31 -7.18 -4.10
CA ASN A 112 5.61 -6.81 -4.68
C ASN A 112 6.46 -5.88 -3.81
N LEU A 113 5.84 -4.96 -3.08
CA LEU A 113 6.49 -4.00 -2.18
C LEU A 113 5.53 -3.63 -1.05
N PHE A 114 6.07 -3.35 0.14
CA PHE A 114 5.28 -2.76 1.22
C PHE A 114 4.87 -1.33 0.85
N ARG A 115 3.63 -0.98 1.20
CA ARG A 115 3.15 0.40 1.18
C ARG A 115 3.73 1.17 2.37
N PRO A 116 3.70 2.51 2.35
CA PRO A 116 4.20 3.32 3.46
C PRO A 116 3.63 2.83 4.81
N TRP A 117 4.50 2.80 5.82
CA TRP A 117 4.20 2.43 7.21
C TRP A 117 3.93 0.94 7.49
N GLN A 118 3.75 0.11 6.46
CA GLN A 118 3.44 -1.31 6.66
C GLN A 118 4.62 -2.07 7.27
N LEU A 119 5.83 -1.90 6.73
CA LEU A 119 7.01 -2.61 7.20
C LEU A 119 7.33 -2.22 8.65
N GLU A 120 7.27 -0.93 8.96
CA GLU A 120 7.49 -0.41 10.31
C GLU A 120 6.50 -1.02 11.29
N THR A 121 5.21 -1.03 10.95
CA THR A 121 4.17 -1.59 11.83
C THR A 121 4.36 -3.09 12.03
N ILE A 122 4.69 -3.83 10.97
CA ILE A 122 4.98 -5.27 11.05
C ILE A 122 6.17 -5.52 11.97
N ASN A 123 7.25 -4.75 11.84
CA ASN A 123 8.44 -4.90 12.68
C ASN A 123 8.15 -4.57 14.15
N VAL A 124 7.40 -3.50 14.43
CA VAL A 124 6.98 -3.15 15.80
C VAL A 124 6.14 -4.27 16.42
N THR A 125 5.20 -4.82 15.63
CA THR A 125 4.30 -5.90 16.07
C THR A 125 5.09 -7.19 16.35
N LEU A 126 6.01 -7.58 15.47
CA LEU A 126 6.85 -8.78 15.64
C LEU A 126 7.87 -8.63 16.78
N ALA A 127 8.24 -7.39 17.14
CA ALA A 127 9.04 -7.12 18.32
C ALA A 127 8.24 -7.16 19.64
N GLY A 128 6.92 -7.40 19.59
CA GLY A 128 6.07 -7.47 20.78
C GLY A 128 5.73 -6.13 21.40
N HIS A 129 5.78 -5.04 20.62
CA HIS A 129 5.41 -3.71 21.08
C HIS A 129 3.99 -3.32 20.67
N ASP A 130 3.31 -2.59 21.55
CA ASP A 130 2.02 -1.98 21.26
C ASP A 130 2.16 -0.87 20.21
N CYS A 131 1.22 -0.82 19.26
CA CYS A 131 1.21 0.22 18.23
C CYS A 131 -0.20 0.68 17.85
N ILE A 132 -0.30 1.94 17.41
CA ILE A 132 -1.52 2.51 16.83
C ILE A 132 -1.20 2.90 15.39
N LEU A 133 -1.89 2.27 14.44
CA LEU A 133 -1.71 2.53 13.01
C LEU A 133 -2.87 3.37 12.46
N ILE A 134 -2.54 4.56 11.95
CA ILE A 134 -3.49 5.45 11.29
C ILE A 134 -3.20 5.44 9.78
N MET A 135 -4.12 4.85 9.01
CA MET A 135 -4.05 4.86 7.55
C MET A 135 -5.45 5.03 6.95
N PRO A 136 -5.57 5.62 5.75
CA PRO A 136 -6.86 5.71 5.05
C PRO A 136 -7.44 4.33 4.75
N THR A 137 -8.75 4.29 4.47
CA THR A 137 -9.41 3.09 3.92
C THR A 137 -8.71 2.66 2.64
N GLY A 138 -8.54 1.36 2.43
CA GLY A 138 -7.77 0.84 1.30
C GLY A 138 -6.24 0.98 1.44
N GLY A 139 -5.73 1.62 2.50
CA GLY A 139 -4.29 1.79 2.74
C GLY A 139 -3.52 0.48 3.00
N GLY A 140 -4.21 -0.64 3.26
CA GLY A 140 -3.58 -1.94 3.51
C GLY A 140 -3.27 -2.22 4.99
N LYS A 141 -4.09 -1.68 5.90
CA LYS A 141 -3.95 -1.88 7.36
C LYS A 141 -3.98 -3.36 7.76
N SER A 142 -4.83 -4.17 7.12
CA SER A 142 -5.00 -5.57 7.49
C SER A 142 -3.72 -6.39 7.41
N LEU A 143 -2.89 -6.12 6.40
CA LEU A 143 -1.60 -6.80 6.23
C LEU A 143 -0.70 -6.65 7.46
N CYS A 144 -0.80 -5.52 8.17
CA CYS A 144 0.08 -5.19 9.29
C CYS A 144 -0.12 -6.09 10.51
N TYR A 145 -1.27 -6.77 10.64
CA TYR A 145 -1.49 -7.81 11.65
C TYR A 145 -1.62 -9.21 11.04
N GLN A 146 -2.08 -9.34 9.79
CA GLN A 146 -2.22 -10.64 9.12
C GLN A 146 -0.87 -11.30 8.81
N LEU A 147 0.10 -10.52 8.34
CA LEU A 147 1.43 -11.07 8.03
C LEU A 147 2.16 -11.52 9.31
N PRO A 148 2.20 -10.72 10.40
CA PRO A 148 2.71 -11.20 11.68
C PRO A 148 2.00 -12.47 12.17
N ALA A 149 0.67 -12.54 12.05
CA ALA A 149 -0.09 -13.72 12.49
C ALA A 149 0.35 -15.03 11.80
N VAL A 150 0.73 -14.96 10.52
CA VAL A 150 1.19 -16.13 9.77
C VAL A 150 2.61 -16.55 10.21
N ILE A 151 3.46 -15.59 10.54
CA ILE A 151 4.86 -15.82 10.95
C ILE A 151 4.95 -16.32 12.39
N SER A 152 4.14 -15.74 13.28
CA SER A 152 4.18 -16.03 14.70
C SER A 152 3.58 -17.40 15.02
N ASP A 153 4.05 -17.96 16.12
CA ASP A 153 3.42 -19.12 16.74
C ASP A 153 2.11 -18.71 17.44
N GLY A 154 1.15 -19.64 17.45
CA GLY A 154 -0.18 -19.39 17.99
C GLY A 154 -1.14 -18.68 17.02
N ILE A 155 -2.13 -18.00 17.61
CA ILE A 155 -3.33 -17.46 16.99
C ILE A 155 -3.38 -15.97 17.30
N THR A 156 -3.50 -15.16 16.25
CA THR A 156 -3.79 -13.73 16.39
C THR A 156 -5.29 -13.51 16.58
N ILE A 157 -5.64 -12.83 17.66
CA ILE A 157 -7.01 -12.45 17.98
C ILE A 157 -7.30 -11.06 17.40
N VAL A 158 -8.33 -10.94 16.56
CA VAL A 158 -8.73 -9.66 15.94
C VAL A 158 -10.14 -9.29 16.35
N VAL A 159 -10.32 -8.17 17.04
CA VAL A 159 -11.64 -7.69 17.44
C VAL A 159 -12.17 -6.69 16.40
N SER A 160 -13.32 -6.97 15.81
CA SER A 160 -13.95 -6.11 14.79
C SER A 160 -15.46 -5.93 15.04
N PRO A 161 -16.00 -4.69 14.95
CA PRO A 161 -17.41 -4.43 15.19
C PRO A 161 -18.32 -4.87 14.03
N LEU A 162 -17.81 -4.99 12.80
CA LEU A 162 -18.62 -5.24 11.61
C LEU A 162 -18.41 -6.66 11.09
N ILE A 163 -19.46 -7.49 11.15
CA ILE A 163 -19.43 -8.89 10.70
C ILE A 163 -19.18 -8.98 9.18
N SER A 164 -19.84 -8.14 8.39
CA SER A 164 -19.65 -8.13 6.93
C SER A 164 -18.20 -7.90 6.53
N LEU A 165 -17.50 -6.99 7.23
CA LEU A 165 -16.07 -6.76 7.00
C LEU A 165 -15.22 -7.99 7.37
N VAL A 166 -15.59 -8.69 8.45
CA VAL A 166 -14.90 -9.91 8.88
C VAL A 166 -15.04 -11.02 7.85
N ASP A 167 -16.23 -11.21 7.29
CA ASP A 167 -16.49 -12.25 6.28
C ASP A 167 -15.64 -12.03 5.02
N ASP A 168 -15.53 -10.78 4.56
CA ASP A 168 -14.65 -10.41 3.44
C ASP A 168 -13.17 -10.71 3.75
N GLN A 169 -12.70 -10.43 4.98
CA GLN A 169 -11.32 -10.74 5.38
C GLN A 169 -11.08 -12.25 5.45
N ILE A 170 -12.01 -13.02 6.02
CA ILE A 170 -11.89 -14.48 6.12
C ILE A 170 -11.88 -15.11 4.74
N TYR A 171 -12.76 -14.68 3.84
CA TYR A 171 -12.77 -15.14 2.47
C TYR A 171 -11.43 -14.89 1.77
N ALA A 172 -10.88 -13.67 1.89
CA ALA A 172 -9.58 -13.33 1.33
C ALA A 172 -8.43 -14.19 1.91
N LEU A 173 -8.40 -14.41 3.22
CA LEU A 173 -7.38 -15.23 3.89
C LEU A 173 -7.45 -16.70 3.49
N ARG A 174 -8.67 -17.27 3.38
CA ARG A 174 -8.87 -18.66 2.96
C ARG A 174 -8.45 -18.88 1.51
N ASN A 175 -8.63 -17.89 0.63
CA ASN A 175 -8.11 -17.96 -0.74
C ASN A 175 -6.57 -17.99 -0.80
N LEU A 176 -5.90 -17.52 0.26
CA LEU A 176 -4.45 -17.63 0.44
C LEU A 176 -4.04 -18.89 1.22
N ASN A 177 -4.96 -19.83 1.45
CA ASN A 177 -4.78 -21.02 2.28
C ASN A 177 -4.38 -20.71 3.74
N ILE A 178 -4.78 -19.55 4.26
CA ILE A 178 -4.60 -19.19 5.66
C ILE A 178 -5.88 -19.58 6.42
N ASP A 179 -5.74 -20.44 7.43
CA ASP A 179 -6.86 -20.82 8.29
C ASP A 179 -7.22 -19.63 9.20
N ALA A 180 -8.37 -19.03 8.88
CA ALA A 180 -8.98 -17.93 9.60
C ALA A 180 -10.45 -18.24 9.86
N ARG A 181 -10.90 -17.91 11.07
CA ARG A 181 -12.27 -18.16 11.54
C ARG A 181 -12.86 -16.94 12.23
N SER A 182 -14.18 -16.89 12.35
CA SER A 182 -14.89 -15.87 13.12
C SER A 182 -15.71 -16.50 14.23
N LEU A 183 -15.77 -15.81 15.36
CA LEU A 183 -16.68 -16.13 16.45
C LEU A 183 -17.56 -14.92 16.71
N ASN A 184 -18.82 -15.04 16.25
CA ASN A 184 -19.86 -14.03 16.25
C ASN A 184 -21.21 -14.68 16.59
N THR A 185 -22.29 -13.90 16.64
CA THR A 185 -23.63 -14.38 17.05
C THR A 185 -24.24 -15.40 16.10
N SER A 186 -23.76 -15.49 14.85
CA SER A 186 -24.18 -16.48 13.86
C SER A 186 -23.31 -17.73 13.83
N THR A 187 -22.17 -17.76 14.52
CA THR A 187 -21.29 -18.94 14.58
C THR A 187 -22.02 -20.10 15.25
N SER A 188 -22.00 -21.28 14.61
CA SER A 188 -22.67 -22.48 15.13
C SER A 188 -22.08 -22.95 16.45
N ARG A 189 -22.87 -23.67 17.26
CA ARG A 189 -22.39 -24.22 18.55
C ARG A 189 -21.22 -25.19 18.38
N ASP A 190 -21.24 -25.98 17.31
CA ASP A 190 -20.19 -26.95 17.03
C ASP A 190 -18.88 -26.24 16.68
N GLU A 191 -18.94 -25.22 15.82
CA GLU A 191 -17.76 -24.41 15.45
C GLU A 191 -17.23 -23.61 16.65
N GLN A 192 -18.11 -23.05 17.48
CA GLN A 192 -17.69 -22.43 18.74
C GLN A 192 -16.96 -23.42 19.64
N THR A 193 -17.49 -24.64 19.78
CA THR A 193 -16.87 -25.68 20.62
C THR A 193 -15.50 -26.08 20.07
N GLU A 194 -15.37 -26.23 18.76
CA GLU A 194 -14.09 -26.53 18.10
C GLU A 194 -13.05 -25.42 18.33
N ILE A 195 -13.43 -24.16 18.12
CA ILE A 195 -12.56 -23.00 18.36
C ILE A 195 -12.11 -22.97 19.82
N MET A 196 -13.02 -23.24 20.77
CA MET A 196 -12.69 -23.28 22.20
C MET A 196 -11.72 -24.43 22.53
N HIS A 197 -11.85 -25.59 21.90
CA HIS A 197 -10.90 -26.69 22.09
C HIS A 197 -9.51 -26.39 21.54
N ILE A 198 -9.43 -25.63 20.44
CA ILE A 198 -8.17 -25.12 19.91
C ILE A 198 -7.52 -24.16 20.92
N LEU A 199 -8.28 -23.16 21.41
CA LEU A 199 -7.77 -22.18 22.38
C LEU A 199 -7.36 -22.81 23.73
N ASP A 200 -8.07 -23.84 24.20
CA ASP A 200 -7.76 -24.56 25.43
C ASP A 200 -6.53 -25.49 25.29
N GLY A 201 -5.86 -25.50 24.13
CA GLY A 201 -4.68 -26.30 23.85
C GLY A 201 -4.92 -27.80 23.74
N ARG A 202 -6.17 -28.24 23.83
CA ARG A 202 -6.58 -29.64 23.73
C ARG A 202 -6.36 -30.24 22.33
N ASN A 203 -6.24 -29.37 21.32
CA ASN A 203 -5.99 -29.73 19.92
C ASN A 203 -4.70 -29.09 19.33
N ASN A 204 -3.78 -28.58 20.17
CA ASN A 204 -2.67 -27.74 19.71
C ASN A 204 -1.66 -28.45 18.79
N SER A 205 -1.52 -29.78 18.85
CA SER A 205 -0.53 -30.50 18.03
C SER A 205 -0.86 -30.56 16.54
N GLY A 206 -2.00 -30.03 16.09
CA GLY A 206 -2.40 -30.04 14.67
C GLY A 206 -3.31 -28.90 14.22
N SER A 207 -3.53 -27.87 15.06
CA SER A 207 -4.34 -26.72 14.63
C SER A 207 -3.55 -25.85 13.66
N THR A 208 -4.17 -25.56 12.51
CA THR A 208 -3.65 -24.63 11.50
C THR A 208 -4.12 -23.21 11.71
N LEU A 209 -5.02 -22.97 12.67
CA LEU A 209 -5.67 -21.68 12.88
C LEU A 209 -4.63 -20.61 13.19
N LYS A 210 -4.58 -19.57 12.34
CA LYS A 210 -3.67 -18.42 12.52
C LYS A 210 -4.38 -17.16 12.97
N ILE A 211 -5.63 -16.97 12.58
CA ILE A 211 -6.37 -15.72 12.85
C ILE A 211 -7.80 -16.03 13.30
N LEU A 212 -8.17 -15.50 14.46
CA LEU A 212 -9.54 -15.59 14.98
C LEU A 212 -10.14 -14.18 15.10
N TYR A 213 -11.16 -13.92 14.30
CA TYR A 213 -11.94 -12.68 14.37
C TYR A 213 -13.07 -12.80 15.41
N LEU A 214 -13.25 -11.76 16.22
CA LEU A 214 -14.26 -11.68 17.27
C LEU A 214 -15.09 -10.41 17.14
N THR A 215 -16.38 -10.50 17.37
CA THR A 215 -17.18 -9.31 17.67
C THR A 215 -16.94 -8.86 19.12
N PRO A 216 -17.09 -7.56 19.46
CA PRO A 216 -16.90 -7.09 20.83
C PRO A 216 -17.75 -7.84 21.87
N GLY A 217 -19.01 -8.15 21.52
CA GLY A 217 -19.88 -8.93 22.41
C GLY A 217 -19.36 -10.34 22.67
N MET A 218 -18.83 -11.01 21.64
CA MET A 218 -18.24 -12.35 21.79
C MET A 218 -16.92 -12.35 22.53
N PHE A 219 -16.10 -11.32 22.36
CA PHE A 219 -14.88 -11.13 23.15
C PHE A 219 -15.22 -11.04 24.64
N SER A 220 -16.20 -10.22 25.01
CA SER A 220 -16.62 -10.05 26.41
C SER A 220 -17.13 -11.36 27.03
N LEU A 221 -17.91 -12.15 26.29
CA LEU A 221 -18.43 -13.44 26.78
C LEU A 221 -17.33 -14.49 27.00
N ASN A 222 -16.26 -14.44 26.22
CA ASN A 222 -15.18 -15.44 26.24
C ASN A 222 -13.86 -14.90 26.82
N MET A 223 -13.90 -13.73 27.46
CA MET A 223 -12.72 -12.97 27.87
C MET A 223 -11.76 -13.78 28.74
N GLN A 224 -12.26 -14.58 29.68
CA GLN A 224 -11.42 -15.42 30.55
C GLN A 224 -10.59 -16.43 29.75
N LYS A 225 -11.23 -17.15 28.81
CA LYS A 225 -10.55 -18.14 27.98
C LYS A 225 -9.53 -17.50 27.06
N ILE A 226 -9.90 -16.40 26.39
CA ILE A 226 -9.00 -15.67 25.50
C ILE A 226 -7.81 -15.11 26.28
N THR A 227 -8.04 -14.58 27.48
CA THR A 227 -6.96 -14.05 28.33
C THR A 227 -6.01 -15.17 28.78
N ASN A 228 -6.55 -16.33 29.18
CA ASN A 228 -5.74 -17.49 29.55
C ASN A 228 -4.86 -17.95 28.39
N TYR A 229 -5.41 -17.98 27.17
CA TYR A 229 -4.65 -18.29 25.96
C TYR A 229 -3.51 -17.30 25.72
N ILE A 230 -3.78 -15.99 25.82
CA ILE A 230 -2.76 -14.95 25.65
C ILE A 230 -1.65 -15.06 26.71
N ILE A 231 -2.00 -15.35 27.97
CA ILE A 231 -1.03 -15.52 29.06
C ILE A 231 -0.13 -16.74 28.83
N GLN A 232 -0.64 -17.83 28.24
CA GLN A 232 0.16 -19.03 27.98
C GLN A 232 1.24 -18.84 26.90
N LEU A 233 1.14 -17.79 26.08
CA LEU A 233 2.08 -17.49 25.00
C LEU A 233 3.22 -16.55 25.40
N ASN A 234 3.13 -15.89 26.56
CA ASN A 234 4.12 -14.94 27.09
C ASN A 234 4.88 -15.51 28.29
#